data_AF-A0A7S0HYK9-F1
#
_entry.id   AF-A0A7S0HYK9-F1
#
_cell.length_a   1.000
_cell.length_b   1.000
_cell.length_c   1.000
_cell.angle_alpha   90.00
_cell.angle_beta   90.00
_cell.angle_gamma   90.00
#
_symmetry.space_group_name_H-M   'P 1'
#
loop_
_entity.id
_entity.type
_entity.pdbx_description
1 polymer ?
#
loop_
_entity_poly.entity_id
_entity_poly.type
_entity_poly.pdbx_seq_one_letter_code
_entity_poly.pdbx_strand_id
1 'polypeptide(L)'
;SRQWEEDGEEIRIPEERRLSIAKLAAPMLISACRNILEEYVKDESEASSCPLPRARTEQVVGAARRLQGLELDPEVSRHLYRHMYIRKKQGEELQPDNEILEVQVGRSKRRAHLLLLFEPMCKCISSNNPMLRDSLRSMLEMVGKEVGIGQFANMLGGGGG
;
A
#
# COMPACT_ATOMS: atom_id res chain seq x y z
N SER A 1 -12.26 -46.81 23.32
CA SER A 1 -11.75 -45.43 23.19
C SER A 1 -11.19 -45.26 21.79
N ARG A 2 -11.87 -44.51 20.92
CA ARG A 2 -11.39 -44.22 19.56
C ARG A 2 -10.44 -43.03 19.66
N GLN A 3 -9.15 -43.31 19.47
CA GLN A 3 -8.07 -42.35 19.47
C GLN A 3 -8.02 -41.77 18.06
N TRP A 4 -8.53 -40.55 17.88
CA TRP A 4 -8.31 -39.79 16.65
C TRP A 4 -6.93 -39.16 16.79
N GLU A 5 -5.92 -39.79 16.22
CA GLU A 5 -4.66 -39.13 15.92
C GLU A 5 -4.96 -38.18 14.75
N GLU A 6 -5.15 -36.91 15.08
CA GLU A 6 -5.12 -35.83 14.08
C GLU A 6 -3.66 -35.73 13.60
N ASP A 7 -3.33 -36.49 12.56
CA ASP A 7 -2.21 -36.18 11.68
C ASP A 7 -2.50 -34.82 11.05
N GLY A 8 -2.06 -33.75 11.73
CA GLY A 8 -2.03 -32.40 11.20
C GLY A 8 -1.00 -32.31 10.10
N GLU A 9 -1.30 -32.86 8.93
CA GLU A 9 -0.54 -32.63 7.71
C GLU A 9 -0.56 -31.12 7.44
N GLU A 10 0.57 -30.46 7.67
CA GLU A 10 0.78 -29.07 7.29
C GLU A 10 0.60 -28.99 5.76
N ILE A 11 -0.57 -28.52 5.30
CA ILE A 11 -0.87 -28.36 3.88
C ILE A 11 0.09 -27.32 3.30
N ARG A 12 1.23 -27.78 2.78
CA ARG A 12 2.21 -26.95 2.10
C ARG A 12 1.67 -26.60 0.72
N ILE A 13 1.03 -25.44 0.63
CA ILE A 13 0.62 -24.86 -0.64
C ILE A 13 1.88 -24.69 -1.52
N PRO A 14 1.93 -25.22 -2.75
CA PRO A 14 3.07 -25.00 -3.65
C PRO A 14 3.29 -23.51 -3.93
N GLU A 15 4.54 -23.09 -4.09
CA GLU A 15 4.91 -21.67 -4.29
C GLU A 15 4.19 -21.04 -5.47
N GLU A 16 4.08 -21.75 -6.60
CA GLU A 16 3.34 -21.31 -7.79
C GLU A 16 1.86 -21.01 -7.49
N ARG A 17 1.24 -21.83 -6.63
CA ARG A 17 -0.14 -21.62 -6.21
C ARG A 17 -0.24 -20.42 -5.26
N ARG A 18 0.73 -20.21 -4.37
CA ARG A 18 0.79 -19.01 -3.50
C ARG A 18 0.92 -17.74 -4.34
N LEU A 19 1.79 -17.73 -5.35
CA LEU A 19 1.96 -16.59 -6.26
C LEU A 19 0.69 -16.31 -7.06
N SER A 20 0.02 -17.36 -7.54
CA SER A 20 -1.26 -17.23 -8.27
C SER A 20 -2.35 -16.63 -7.39
N ILE A 21 -2.48 -17.12 -6.15
CA ILE A 21 -3.40 -16.56 -5.16
C ILE A 21 -3.05 -15.10 -4.86
N ALA A 22 -1.77 -14.79 -4.65
CA ALA A 22 -1.32 -13.43 -4.37
C ALA A 22 -1.59 -12.46 -5.53
N LYS A 23 -1.38 -12.88 -6.78
CA LYS A 23 -1.69 -12.10 -8.00
C LYS A 23 -3.18 -11.75 -8.07
N LEU A 24 -4.07 -12.64 -7.62
CA LEU A 24 -5.52 -12.41 -7.54
C LEU A 24 -5.93 -11.55 -6.33
N ALA A 25 -5.34 -11.82 -5.16
CA ALA A 25 -5.73 -11.19 -3.89
C ALA A 25 -5.16 -9.78 -3.70
N ALA A 26 -3.94 -9.50 -4.19
CA ALA A 26 -3.27 -8.21 -3.98
C ALA A 26 -4.07 -7.02 -4.54
N PRO A 27 -4.66 -7.07 -5.75
CA PRO A 27 -5.51 -5.99 -6.24
C PRO A 27 -6.73 -5.73 -5.35
N MET A 28 -7.36 -6.79 -4.85
CA MET A 28 -8.50 -6.69 -3.94
C MET A 28 -8.10 -6.04 -2.62
N LEU A 29 -6.96 -6.45 -2.05
CA LEU A 29 -6.41 -5.89 -0.82
C LEU A 29 -6.11 -4.40 -0.95
N ILE A 30 -5.44 -3.98 -2.03
CA ILE A 30 -5.12 -2.57 -2.27
C ILE A 30 -6.39 -1.75 -2.50
N SER A 31 -7.37 -2.29 -3.24
CA SER A 31 -8.67 -1.63 -3.43
C SER A 31 -9.41 -1.44 -2.11
N ALA A 32 -9.47 -2.48 -1.26
CA ALA A 32 -10.08 -2.41 0.06
C ALA A 32 -9.39 -1.37 0.96
N CYS A 33 -8.06 -1.35 0.95
CA CYS A 33 -7.28 -0.38 1.72
C CYS A 33 -7.49 1.05 1.23
N ARG A 34 -7.57 1.26 -0.08
CA ARG A 34 -7.94 2.55 -0.66
C ARG A 34 -9.29 3.01 -0.14
N ASN A 35 -10.31 2.15 -0.25
CA ASN A 35 -11.66 2.51 0.18
C ASN A 35 -11.72 2.86 1.67
N ILE A 36 -11.04 2.10 2.53
CA ILE A 36 -10.95 2.38 3.97
C ILE A 36 -10.37 3.78 4.23
N LEU A 37 -9.28 4.15 3.54
CA LEU A 37 -8.65 5.46 3.69
C LEU A 37 -9.54 6.59 3.13
N GLU A 38 -10.13 6.39 1.95
CA GLU A 38 -10.99 7.40 1.31
C GLU A 38 -12.29 7.63 2.09
N GLU A 39 -12.91 6.58 2.60
CA GLU A 39 -14.06 6.71 3.49
C GLU A 39 -13.68 7.40 4.80
N TYR A 40 -12.53 7.07 5.40
CA TYR A 40 -12.10 7.73 6.62
C TYR A 40 -11.96 9.26 6.45
N VAL A 41 -11.40 9.71 5.31
CA VAL A 41 -11.30 11.14 4.98
C VAL A 41 -12.68 11.78 4.87
N LYS A 42 -13.64 11.10 4.23
CA LYS A 42 -15.02 11.58 4.13
C LYS A 42 -15.67 11.68 5.51
N ASP A 43 -15.61 10.61 6.29
CA ASP A 43 -16.15 10.55 7.64
C ASP A 43 -15.59 11.70 8.50
N GLU A 44 -14.29 11.94 8.44
CA GLU A 44 -13.63 13.01 9.20
C GLU A 44 -14.06 14.41 8.72
N SER A 45 -14.25 14.59 7.42
CA SER A 45 -14.71 15.87 6.85
C SER A 45 -16.17 16.19 7.24
N GLU A 46 -17.02 15.17 7.33
CA GLU A 46 -18.44 15.31 7.67
C GLU A 46 -18.65 15.46 9.19
N ALA A 47 -17.71 14.96 10.00
CA ALA A 47 -17.84 14.96 11.45
C ALA A 47 -17.83 16.36 12.10
N SER A 48 -17.64 17.44 11.34
CA SER A 48 -17.89 18.85 11.74
C SER A 48 -17.45 19.21 13.16
N SER A 49 -16.26 18.75 13.58
CA SER A 49 -15.61 18.89 14.90
C SER A 49 -15.88 17.81 15.96
N CYS A 50 -16.85 16.91 15.75
CA CYS A 50 -17.00 15.73 16.59
C CYS A 50 -15.91 14.69 16.26
N PRO A 51 -15.28 14.07 17.26
CA PRO A 51 -14.34 12.98 17.01
C PRO A 51 -15.07 11.75 16.46
N LEU A 52 -14.46 11.07 15.49
CA LEU A 52 -14.97 9.80 14.98
C LEU A 52 -15.00 8.72 16.08
N PRO A 53 -15.90 7.73 15.98
CA PRO A 53 -15.92 6.60 16.91
C PRO A 53 -14.55 5.93 17.02
N ARG A 54 -14.14 5.60 18.24
CA ARG A 54 -12.83 4.98 18.52
C ARG A 54 -12.58 3.75 17.64
N ALA A 55 -13.58 2.88 17.49
CA ALA A 55 -13.49 1.68 16.64
C ALA A 55 -13.11 2.02 15.18
N ARG A 56 -13.65 3.11 14.62
CA ARG A 56 -13.33 3.57 13.27
C ARG A 56 -11.88 4.03 13.17
N THR A 57 -11.41 4.80 14.15
CA THR A 57 -10.00 5.22 14.19
C THR A 57 -9.02 4.06 14.35
N GLU A 58 -9.34 3.08 15.21
CA GLU A 58 -8.51 1.90 15.43
C GLU A 58 -8.47 0.99 14.19
N GLN A 59 -9.59 0.86 13.47
CA GLN A 59 -9.65 0.11 12.21
C GLN A 59 -8.67 0.68 11.18
N VAL A 60 -8.67 1.99 10.98
CA VAL A 60 -7.86 2.67 9.98
C VAL A 60 -6.38 2.66 10.37
N VAL A 61 -6.06 2.92 11.64
CA VAL A 61 -4.70 2.79 12.16
C VAL A 61 -4.19 1.35 12.04
N GLY A 62 -5.03 0.37 12.36
CA GLY A 62 -4.70 -1.05 12.21
C GLY A 62 -4.45 -1.43 10.74
N ALA A 63 -5.25 -0.91 9.81
CA ALA A 63 -5.03 -1.11 8.38
C ALA A 63 -3.71 -0.48 7.92
N ALA A 64 -3.42 0.76 8.32
CA ALA A 64 -2.17 1.44 7.99
C ALA A 64 -0.94 0.69 8.51
N ARG A 65 -0.98 0.19 9.75
CA ARG A 65 0.12 -0.61 10.32
C ARG A 65 0.33 -1.94 9.60
N ARG A 66 -0.75 -2.63 9.21
CA ARG A 66 -0.63 -3.87 8.42
C ARG A 66 -0.07 -3.61 7.03
N LEU A 67 -0.48 -2.51 6.38
CA LEU A 67 0.08 -2.09 5.10
C LEU A 67 1.57 -1.77 5.19
N GLN A 68 2.01 -1.14 6.28
CA GLN A 68 3.42 -0.84 6.49
C GLN A 68 4.30 -2.10 6.49
N GLY A 69 3.78 -3.21 7.01
CA GLY A 69 4.46 -4.50 7.00
C GLY A 69 4.23 -5.35 5.74
N LEU A 70 3.41 -4.89 4.80
CA LEU A 70 3.06 -5.67 3.62
C LEU A 70 4.22 -5.65 2.62
N GLU A 71 4.82 -6.81 2.43
CA GLU A 71 5.80 -7.07 1.37
C GLU A 71 5.17 -7.96 0.32
N LEU A 72 5.27 -7.56 -0.95
CA LEU A 72 4.85 -8.40 -2.07
C LEU A 72 6.07 -8.97 -2.77
N ASP A 73 5.90 -10.20 -3.24
CA ASP A 73 6.82 -10.77 -4.22
C ASP A 73 6.94 -9.84 -5.44
N PRO A 74 8.14 -9.62 -5.99
CA PRO A 74 8.34 -8.74 -7.14
C PRO A 74 7.43 -9.04 -8.33
N GLU A 75 7.10 -10.32 -8.59
CA GLU A 75 6.17 -10.68 -9.66
C GLU A 75 4.74 -10.24 -9.37
N VAL A 76 4.31 -10.40 -8.12
CA VAL A 76 2.97 -9.97 -7.66
C VAL A 76 2.88 -8.45 -7.73
N SER A 77 3.92 -7.74 -7.28
CA SER A 77 4.00 -6.27 -7.35
C SER A 77 3.92 -5.77 -8.79
N ARG A 78 4.67 -6.40 -9.71
CA ARG A 78 4.63 -6.05 -11.16
C ARG A 78 3.26 -6.33 -11.77
N HIS A 79 2.65 -7.47 -11.44
CA HIS A 79 1.30 -7.82 -11.91
C HIS A 79 0.26 -6.82 -11.40
N LEU A 80 0.30 -6.51 -10.11
CA LEU A 80 -0.59 -5.58 -9.44
C LEU A 80 -0.51 -4.19 -10.09
N TYR A 81 0.70 -3.69 -10.35
CA TYR A 81 0.90 -2.40 -11.00
C TYR A 81 0.25 -2.36 -12.39
N ARG A 82 0.52 -3.37 -13.23
CA ARG A 82 -0.10 -3.49 -14.56
C ARG A 82 -1.62 -3.53 -14.48
N HIS A 83 -2.17 -4.33 -13.56
CA HIS A 83 -3.62 -4.48 -13.43
C HIS A 83 -4.31 -3.22 -12.90
N MET A 84 -3.71 -2.50 -11.95
CA MET A 84 -4.35 -1.36 -11.28
C MET A 84 -4.10 -0.02 -11.98
N TYR A 85 -2.91 0.19 -12.54
CA TYR A 85 -2.50 1.47 -13.12
C TYR A 85 -2.84 1.55 -14.61
N ILE A 86 -2.46 0.52 -15.38
CA ILE A 86 -2.65 0.51 -16.84
C ILE A 86 -4.13 0.33 -17.20
N ARG A 87 -4.87 -0.52 -16.47
CA ARG A 87 -6.30 -0.73 -16.73
C ARG A 87 -7.15 0.53 -16.46
N LYS A 88 -6.75 1.38 -15.51
CA LYS A 88 -7.40 2.68 -15.27
C LYS A 88 -7.15 3.68 -16.42
N LYS A 89 -6.06 3.51 -17.19
CA LYS A 89 -5.68 4.34 -18.33
C LYS A 89 -6.12 3.79 -19.70
N GLN A 90 -6.92 2.71 -19.79
CA GLN A 90 -7.45 2.18 -21.07
C GLN A 90 -8.48 3.10 -21.79
N GLY A 91 -8.33 4.42 -21.64
CA GLY A 91 -8.92 5.46 -22.49
C GLY A 91 -7.88 6.46 -23.05
N GLU A 92 -6.60 6.35 -22.68
CA GLU A 92 -5.52 7.22 -23.13
C GLU A 92 -4.33 6.38 -23.63
N GLU A 93 -3.84 6.68 -24.83
CA GLU A 93 -2.66 6.02 -25.41
C GLU A 93 -1.45 6.12 -24.47
N LEU A 94 -0.68 5.04 -24.40
CA LEU A 94 0.50 4.90 -23.54
C LEU A 94 1.55 5.97 -23.89
N GLN A 95 1.62 7.04 -23.10
CA GLN A 95 2.75 7.97 -23.16
C GLN A 95 4.02 7.33 -22.55
N PRO A 96 5.22 7.61 -23.11
CA PRO A 96 6.51 6.99 -22.74
C PRO A 96 7.01 7.35 -21.33
N ASP A 97 6.42 8.36 -20.70
CA ASP A 97 6.65 8.75 -19.30
C ASP A 97 6.18 7.68 -18.29
N ASN A 98 5.22 6.81 -18.65
CA ASN A 98 4.77 5.72 -17.79
C ASN A 98 5.82 4.58 -17.65
N GLU A 99 6.77 4.44 -18.58
CA GLU A 99 7.85 3.45 -18.49
C GLU A 99 8.81 3.77 -17.33
N ILE A 100 9.03 5.05 -17.04
CA ILE A 100 9.88 5.50 -15.92
C ILE A 100 9.29 5.00 -14.58
N LEU A 101 7.96 5.02 -14.47
CA LEU A 101 7.24 4.57 -13.28
C LEU A 101 7.22 3.03 -13.17
N GLU A 102 7.09 2.29 -14.29
CA GLU A 102 7.24 0.82 -14.31
C GLU A 102 8.68 0.40 -13.93
N VAL A 103 9.70 1.16 -14.35
CA VAL A 103 11.11 0.93 -14.00
C VAL A 103 11.38 1.22 -12.53
N GLN A 104 10.80 2.27 -11.93
CA GLN A 104 10.99 2.57 -10.51
C GLN A 104 10.22 1.61 -9.60
N VAL A 105 8.96 1.29 -9.91
CA VAL A 105 8.16 0.29 -9.17
C VAL A 105 8.72 -1.13 -9.37
N GLY A 106 9.26 -1.41 -10.55
CA GLY A 106 9.89 -2.68 -10.91
C GLY A 106 11.30 -2.89 -10.35
N ARG A 107 12.02 -1.81 -10.01
CA ARG A 107 13.35 -1.86 -9.33
C ARG A 107 13.27 -1.69 -7.81
N SER A 108 12.20 -1.08 -7.30
CA SER A 108 12.04 -0.86 -5.86
C SER A 108 11.74 -2.16 -5.12
N LYS A 109 12.40 -2.31 -3.97
CA LYS A 109 12.26 -3.45 -3.06
C LYS A 109 10.80 -3.52 -2.59
N ARG A 110 10.29 -4.76 -2.51
CA ARG A 110 9.07 -5.35 -1.91
C ARG A 110 7.82 -4.51 -1.57
N ARG A 111 7.90 -3.20 -1.30
CA ARG A 111 6.82 -2.31 -0.85
C ARG A 111 6.46 -1.18 -1.80
N ALA A 112 7.06 -1.15 -3.00
CA ALA A 112 6.76 -0.16 -4.04
C ALA A 112 5.27 -0.06 -4.38
N HIS A 113 4.54 -1.18 -4.28
CA HIS A 113 3.10 -1.28 -4.50
C HIS A 113 2.27 -0.37 -3.57
N LEU A 114 2.80 0.03 -2.40
CA LEU A 114 2.13 0.95 -1.49
C LEU A 114 1.96 2.34 -2.09
N LEU A 115 2.78 2.73 -3.08
CA LEU A 115 2.60 4.00 -3.81
C LEU A 115 1.29 4.05 -4.60
N LEU A 116 0.64 2.92 -4.87
CA LEU A 116 -0.71 2.92 -5.43
C LEU A 116 -1.68 3.65 -4.50
N LEU A 117 -1.44 3.66 -3.19
CA LEU A 117 -2.24 4.33 -2.17
C LEU A 117 -1.76 5.75 -1.87
N PHE A 118 -0.82 6.31 -2.65
CA PHE A 118 -0.22 7.61 -2.35
C PHE A 118 -1.24 8.73 -2.16
N GLU A 119 -2.19 8.88 -3.09
CA GLU A 119 -3.21 9.94 -3.01
C GLU A 119 -4.08 9.85 -1.74
N PRO A 120 -4.74 8.71 -1.42
CA PRO A 120 -5.53 8.63 -0.19
C PRO A 120 -4.67 8.74 1.08
N MET A 121 -3.42 8.26 1.07
CA MET A 121 -2.50 8.47 2.18
C MET A 121 -2.22 9.95 2.42
N CYS A 122 -1.97 10.73 1.36
CA CYS A 122 -1.73 12.17 1.48
C CYS A 122 -2.95 12.90 2.07
N LYS A 123 -4.16 12.51 1.68
CA LYS A 123 -5.40 13.07 2.26
C LYS A 123 -5.49 12.76 3.76
N CYS A 124 -5.17 11.52 4.16
CA CYS A 124 -5.17 11.11 5.57
C CYS A 124 -4.05 11.72 6.42
N ILE A 125 -2.97 12.27 5.83
CA ILE A 125 -1.90 12.96 6.60
C ILE A 125 -2.44 14.22 7.29
N SER A 126 -3.46 14.86 6.71
CA SER A 126 -4.13 16.01 7.31
C SER A 126 -5.10 15.65 8.43
N SER A 127 -5.26 14.36 8.75
CA SER A 127 -6.19 13.89 9.79
C SER A 127 -5.84 14.43 11.18
N ASN A 128 -6.85 14.58 12.02
CA ASN A 128 -6.70 14.90 13.43
C ASN A 128 -6.11 13.75 14.26
N ASN A 129 -6.01 12.53 13.70
CA ASN A 129 -5.49 11.37 14.41
C ASN A 129 -3.95 11.28 14.32
N PRO A 130 -3.20 11.54 15.43
CA PRO A 130 -1.74 11.52 15.40
C PRO A 130 -1.18 10.14 15.06
N MET A 131 -1.79 9.06 15.56
CA MET A 131 -1.29 7.69 15.33
C MET A 131 -1.38 7.29 13.86
N LEU A 132 -2.45 7.72 13.18
CA LEU A 132 -2.61 7.52 11.74
C LEU A 132 -1.54 8.32 10.99
N ARG A 133 -1.39 9.61 11.30
CA ARG A 133 -0.38 10.47 10.67
C ARG A 133 1.03 9.90 10.81
N ASP A 134 1.40 9.45 11.99
CA ASP A 134 2.73 8.89 12.25
C ASP A 134 2.96 7.59 11.47
N SER A 135 1.95 6.72 11.42
CA SER A 135 2.01 5.46 10.65
C SER A 135 2.15 5.75 9.14
N LEU A 136 1.38 6.70 8.60
CA LEU A 136 1.44 7.08 7.19
C LEU A 136 2.76 7.76 6.84
N ARG A 137 3.25 8.65 7.69
CA ARG A 137 4.55 9.31 7.52
C ARG A 137 5.67 8.27 7.49
N SER A 138 5.71 7.37 8.48
CA SER A 138 6.72 6.31 8.53
C SER A 138 6.68 5.42 7.28
N MET A 139 5.49 5.14 6.74
CA MET A 139 5.34 4.35 5.53
C MET A 139 5.84 5.08 4.29
N LEU A 140 5.49 6.37 4.13
CA LEU A 140 5.94 7.17 2.99
C LEU A 140 7.46 7.41 3.01
N GLU A 141 8.05 7.66 4.18
CA GLU A 141 9.50 7.78 4.31
C GLU A 141 10.22 6.47 3.99
N MET A 142 9.70 5.35 4.47
CA MET A 142 10.24 4.01 4.18
C MET A 142 10.20 3.72 2.68
N VAL A 143 9.01 3.84 2.07
CA VAL A 143 8.84 3.58 0.64
C VAL A 143 9.67 4.56 -0.19
N GLY A 144 9.69 5.84 0.19
CA GLY A 144 10.50 6.89 -0.45
C GLY A 144 12.00 6.59 -0.41
N LYS A 145 12.51 5.98 0.66
CA LYS A 145 13.90 5.48 0.72
C LYS A 145 14.11 4.27 -0.19
N GLU A 146 13.17 3.33 -0.22
CA GLU A 146 13.24 2.12 -1.05
C GLU A 146 13.20 2.41 -2.56
N VAL A 147 12.42 3.40 -2.98
CA VAL A 147 12.35 3.86 -4.38
C VAL A 147 13.42 4.90 -4.74
N GLY A 148 14.24 5.33 -3.78
CA GLY A 148 15.35 6.27 -4.00
C GLY A 148 14.98 7.76 -4.02
N ILE A 149 13.75 8.14 -3.68
CA ILE A 149 13.31 9.56 -3.60
C ILE A 149 14.16 10.35 -2.58
N GLY A 150 14.50 9.73 -1.44
CA GLY A 150 15.28 10.39 -0.37
C GLY A 150 16.69 10.80 -0.77
N GLN A 151 17.28 10.21 -1.82
CA GLN A 151 18.61 10.59 -2.31
C GLN A 151 18.59 11.88 -3.14
N PHE A 152 17.46 12.19 -3.78
CA PHE A 152 17.28 13.43 -4.55
C PHE A 152 17.10 14.66 -3.64
N ALA A 153 16.52 14.50 -2.46
CA ALA A 153 16.37 15.58 -1.48
C ALA A 153 17.72 16.16 -1.03
N ASN A 154 18.73 15.30 -0.85
CA ASN A 154 20.09 15.73 -0.50
C ASN A 154 20.84 16.40 -1.66
N MET A 155 20.45 16.14 -2.92
CA MET A 155 21.04 16.81 -4.09
C MET A 155 20.48 18.23 -4.27
N LEU A 156 19.24 18.50 -3.84
CA LEU A 156 18.61 19.81 -3.93
C LEU A 156 18.92 20.74 -2.74
N GLY A 157 19.40 20.18 -1.62
CA GLY A 157 19.83 20.95 -0.44
C GLY A 157 21.28 21.45 -0.49
N GLY A 158 22.04 21.14 -1.55
CA GLY A 158 23.46 21.51 -1.69
C GLY A 158 23.73 22.86 -2.37
N GLY A 159 22.72 23.69 -2.60
CA GLY A 159 22.83 25.01 -3.22
C GLY A 159 22.57 26.13 -2.22
N GLY A 160 23.46 26.31 -1.24
CA GLY A 160 23.39 27.38 -0.26
C GLY A 160 24.77 27.69 0.30
N GLY A 161 25.60 28.29 -0.56
CA GLY A 161 26.80 29.03 -0.17
C GLY A 161 26.54 30.53 -0.35
#